data_AF-X1MBE6-F1
#
_entry.id   AF-X1MBE6-F1
#
_cell.length_a   1.000
_cell.length_b   1.000
_cell.length_c   1.000
_cell.angle_alpha   90.00
_cell.angle_beta   90.00
_cell.angle_gamma   90.00
#
_symmetry.space_group_name_H-M   'P 1'
#
loop_
_entity.id
_entity.type
_entity.pdbx_description
1 polymer ?
#
loop_
_entity_poly.entity_id
_entity_poly.type
_entity_poly.pdbx_seq_one_letter_code
_entity_poly.pdbx_strand_id
1 'polypeptide(L)'
;MPEPETIEYKGRIVGKVGSCVLIAVPTPDGKEHFEATCKSKEAREHLAAILEQEAILRVNPKVILEDIPDITPERPPLSPPAAEPVPEPVTAPEVD
;
A
#
# COMPACT_ATOMS: atom_id res chain seq x y z
N MET A 1 -18.59 -0.26 7.44
CA MET A 1 -19.09 -0.62 6.10
C MET A 1 -17.90 -0.59 5.17
N PRO A 2 -17.55 -1.68 4.47
CA PRO A 2 -16.44 -1.62 3.51
C PRO A 2 -16.80 -0.65 2.38
N GLU A 3 -15.82 0.16 1.96
CA GLU A 3 -15.97 1.02 0.79
C GLU A 3 -16.08 0.14 -0.47
N PRO A 4 -16.92 0.51 -1.45
CA PRO A 4 -17.12 -0.31 -2.64
C PRO A 4 -15.82 -0.38 -3.47
N GLU A 5 -15.45 -1.59 -3.93
CA GLU A 5 -14.21 -1.82 -4.71
C GLU A 5 -14.22 -1.13 -6.08
N THR A 6 -15.39 -0.81 -6.61
CA THR A 6 -15.60 -0.06 -7.84
C THR A 6 -16.83 0.85 -7.74
N ILE A 7 -16.79 1.99 -8.43
CA ILE A 7 -17.97 2.84 -8.60
C ILE A 7 -18.53 2.57 -10.00
N GLU A 8 -19.66 1.87 -10.05
CA GLU A 8 -20.43 1.74 -11.29
C GLU A 8 -21.29 2.98 -11.50
N TYR A 9 -21.15 3.62 -12.67
CA TYR A 9 -22.01 4.72 -13.09
C TYR A 9 -22.54 4.46 -14.49
N LYS A 10 -23.87 4.36 -14.62
CA LYS A 10 -24.57 4.08 -15.88
C LYS A 10 -24.04 2.81 -16.60
N GLY A 11 -23.74 1.77 -15.84
CA GLY A 11 -23.23 0.49 -16.37
C GLY A 11 -21.77 0.52 -16.82
N ARG A 12 -20.99 1.51 -16.38
CA ARG A 12 -19.55 1.63 -16.68
C ARG A 12 -18.75 1.71 -15.37
N ILE A 13 -17.58 1.06 -15.36
CA ILE A 13 -16.63 1.16 -14.25
C ILE A 13 -15.93 2.52 -14.35
N VAL A 14 -15.99 3.29 -13.26
CA VAL A 14 -15.43 4.65 -13.21
C VAL A 14 -14.20 4.70 -12.32
N GLY A 15 -13.09 5.17 -12.88
CA GLY A 15 -11.86 5.47 -12.16
C GLY A 15 -11.67 6.97 -11.93
N LYS A 16 -10.85 7.35 -10.94
CA LYS A 16 -10.41 8.74 -10.75
C LYS A 16 -8.89 8.82 -10.77
N VAL A 17 -8.36 9.77 -11.55
CA VAL A 17 -6.94 10.16 -11.52
C VAL A 17 -6.90 11.65 -11.27
N GLY A 18 -6.43 12.05 -10.09
CA GLY A 18 -6.50 13.45 -9.63
C GLY A 18 -7.93 14.00 -9.70
N SER A 19 -8.12 15.07 -10.47
CA SER A 19 -9.43 15.74 -10.70
C SER A 19 -10.13 15.31 -11.99
N CYS A 20 -9.71 14.19 -12.59
CA CYS A 20 -10.31 13.61 -13.77
C CYS A 20 -11.08 12.34 -13.43
N VAL A 21 -12.23 12.17 -14.09
CA VAL A 21 -13.05 10.96 -14.04
C VAL A 21 -12.84 10.20 -15.34
N LEU A 22 -12.37 8.97 -15.26
CA LEU A 22 -12.11 8.10 -16.40
C LEU A 22 -13.23 7.09 -16.56
N ILE A 23 -13.63 6.85 -17.81
CA ILE A 23 -14.62 5.86 -18.20
C ILE A 23 -14.03 4.98 -19.31
N ALA A 24 -14.25 3.66 -19.22
CA ALA A 24 -14.01 2.77 -20.34
C ALA A 24 -15.20 2.87 -21.32
N VAL A 25 -14.90 3.00 -22.61
CA VAL A 25 -15.90 3.13 -23.67
C VAL A 25 -15.65 2.05 -24.72
N PRO A 26 -16.65 1.21 -25.04
CA PRO A 26 -16.50 0.17 -26.05
C PRO A 26 -16.46 0.77 -27.46
N THR A 27 -15.64 0.18 -28.31
CA THR A 27 -15.56 0.49 -29.74
C THR A 27 -16.34 -0.55 -30.57
N PRO A 28 -16.73 -0.23 -31.83
CA PRO A 28 -17.48 -1.16 -32.68
C PRO A 28 -16.76 -2.49 -32.96
N ASP A 29 -15.44 -2.50 -32.89
CA ASP A 29 -14.56 -3.67 -33.05
C ASP A 29 -14.39 -4.49 -31.75
N GLY A 30 -15.12 -4.16 -30.69
CA GLY A 30 -15.14 -4.91 -29.43
C GLY A 30 -13.94 -4.65 -28.51
N LYS A 31 -13.14 -3.61 -28.79
CA LYS A 31 -12.10 -3.10 -27.87
C LYS A 31 -12.68 -2.03 -26.97
N GLU A 32 -11.89 -1.56 -26.02
CA GLU A 32 -12.24 -0.42 -25.17
C GLU A 32 -11.13 0.63 -25.20
N HIS A 33 -11.50 1.91 -25.18
CA HIS A 33 -10.58 3.01 -24.90
C HIS A 33 -11.03 3.78 -23.65
N PHE A 34 -10.09 4.47 -23.00
CA PHE A 34 -10.42 5.35 -21.89
C PHE A 34 -10.77 6.75 -22.40
N GLU A 35 -11.90 7.28 -21.92
CA GLU A 35 -12.23 8.70 -22.01
C GLU A 35 -12.15 9.34 -20.63
N ALA A 36 -11.76 10.61 -20.57
CA ALA A 36 -11.61 11.33 -19.31
C ALA A 36 -12.34 12.68 -19.34
N THR A 37 -13.10 12.95 -18.28
CA THR A 37 -13.68 14.28 -18.01
C THR A 37 -12.93 14.92 -16.84
N CYS A 38 -12.25 16.04 -17.08
CA CYS A 38 -11.43 16.74 -16.09
C CYS A 38 -12.05 18.08 -15.69
N LYS A 39 -11.88 18.48 -14.43
CA LYS A 39 -12.41 19.74 -13.90
C LYS A 39 -11.68 21.00 -14.37
N SER A 40 -10.44 20.88 -14.85
CA SER A 40 -9.62 22.01 -15.31
C SER A 40 -8.67 21.62 -16.44
N LYS A 41 -8.15 22.63 -17.16
CA LYS A 41 -7.12 22.46 -18.19
C LYS A 41 -5.84 21.83 -17.61
N GLU A 42 -5.40 22.33 -16.46
CA GLU A 42 -4.20 21.83 -15.77
C GLU A 42 -4.35 20.35 -15.37
N ALA A 43 -5.53 19.94 -14.87
CA ALA A 43 -5.80 18.53 -14.58
C ALA A 43 -5.75 17.66 -15.84
N ARG A 44 -6.23 18.17 -16.98
CA ARG A 44 -6.16 17.47 -18.26
C ARG A 44 -4.73 17.34 -18.76
N GLU A 45 -3.93 18.39 -18.67
CA GLU A 45 -2.52 18.37 -19.09
C GLU A 45 -1.70 17.43 -18.20
N HIS A 46 -1.95 17.41 -16.90
CA HIS A 46 -1.32 16.47 -15.99
C HIS A 46 -1.71 15.01 -16.30
N LEU A 47 -2.99 14.73 -16.57
CA LEU A 47 -3.43 13.39 -16.99
C LEU A 47 -2.77 12.98 -18.31
N ALA A 48 -2.69 13.88 -19.30
CA ALA A 48 -2.01 13.61 -20.55
C ALA A 48 -0.53 13.29 -20.35
N ALA A 49 0.16 14.05 -19.50
CA ALA A 49 1.56 13.80 -19.17
C ALA A 49 1.78 12.42 -18.53
N ILE A 50 0.89 11.97 -17.63
CA ILE A 50 0.94 10.62 -17.06
C ILE A 50 0.84 9.56 -18.18
N LEU A 51 -0.16 9.69 -19.06
CA LEU A 51 -0.42 8.72 -20.12
C LEU A 51 0.66 8.72 -21.22
N GLU A 52 1.33 9.85 -21.45
CA GLU A 52 2.46 9.96 -22.37
C GLU A 52 3.75 9.37 -21.78
N GLN A 53 3.96 9.53 -20.46
CA GLN A 53 5.14 9.01 -19.76
C GLN A 53 5.04 7.52 -19.45
N GLU A 54 3.86 7.01 -19.11
CA GLU A 54 3.64 5.60 -18.83
C GLU A 54 3.42 4.79 -20.11
N ALA A 55 4.52 4.36 -20.73
CA ALA A 55 4.46 3.39 -21.84
C ALA A 55 3.92 2.00 -21.41
N ILE A 56 3.79 1.72 -20.11
CA ILE A 56 3.37 0.43 -19.56
C ILE A 56 2.39 0.64 -18.40
N LEU A 57 1.10 0.38 -18.65
CA LEU A 57 0.09 0.25 -17.60
C LEU A 57 0.43 -0.97 -16.72
N ARG A 58 0.76 -0.75 -15.44
CA ARG A 58 1.07 -1.84 -14.50
C ARG A 58 -0.21 -2.33 -13.83
N VAL A 59 -0.65 -3.54 -14.19
CA VAL A 59 -1.78 -4.22 -13.54
C VAL A 59 -1.25 -5.12 -12.44
N ASN A 60 -1.42 -4.71 -11.17
CA ASN A 60 -1.04 -5.53 -10.03
C ASN A 60 -2.25 -6.35 -9.57
N PRO A 61 -2.19 -7.68 -9.57
CA PRO A 61 -3.24 -8.50 -8.98
C PRO A 61 -3.27 -8.28 -7.46
N LYS A 62 -4.48 -8.19 -6.90
CA LYS A 62 -4.67 -8.16 -5.45
C LYS A 62 -4.41 -9.58 -4.93
N VAL A 63 -3.22 -9.84 -4.40
CA VAL A 63 -2.89 -11.12 -3.75
C VAL A 63 -3.47 -11.08 -2.35
N ILE A 64 -4.54 -11.84 -2.12
CA ILE A 64 -5.03 -12.14 -0.77
C ILE A 64 -4.25 -13.39 -0.34
N LEU A 65 -3.22 -13.23 0.49
CA LEU A 65 -2.63 -14.39 1.16
C LEU A 65 -3.61 -14.81 2.25
N GLU A 66 -4.23 -15.97 2.09
CA GLU A 66 -4.95 -16.64 3.17
C GLU A 66 -3.95 -16.92 4.31
N ASP A 67 -4.33 -16.62 5.55
CA ASP A 67 -3.49 -16.83 6.75
C ASP A 67 -2.95 -18.26 6.75
N ILE A 68 -1.66 -18.38 6.43
CA ILE A 68 -0.94 -19.64 6.53
C ILE A 68 -0.87 -19.93 8.04
N PRO A 69 -1.35 -21.08 8.53
CA PRO A 69 -1.28 -21.38 9.95
C PRO A 69 0.16 -21.25 10.41
N ASP A 70 0.37 -20.45 11.47
CA ASP A 70 1.69 -20.25 12.06
C ASP A 70 2.15 -21.60 12.63
N ILE A 71 2.96 -22.31 11.86
CA ILE A 71 3.60 -23.57 12.24
C ILE A 71 4.93 -23.32 12.97
N THR A 72 5.20 -22.09 13.43
CA THR A 72 6.45 -21.79 14.15
C THR A 72 6.46 -22.62 15.44
N PRO A 73 7.41 -23.55 15.59
CA PRO A 73 7.52 -24.32 16.82
C PRO A 73 7.78 -23.37 17.98
N GLU A 74 6.97 -23.47 19.05
CA GLU A 74 7.13 -22.65 20.24
C GLU A 74 8.52 -22.86 20.82
N ARG A 75 9.31 -21.78 20.90
CA ARG A 75 10.68 -21.85 21.41
C ARG A 75 10.60 -22.12 22.92
N PRO A 76 11.28 -23.15 23.46
CA PRO A 76 11.23 -23.44 24.88
C PRO A 76 11.65 -22.21 25.70
N PRO A 77 11.03 -21.97 26.86
CA PRO A 77 11.26 -20.77 27.65
C PRO A 77 12.75 -20.67 28.03
N LEU A 78 13.33 -19.49 27.80
CA LEU A 78 14.70 -19.20 28.21
C LEU A 78 14.76 -19.21 29.73
N SER A 79 15.60 -20.08 30.30
CA SER A 79 15.92 -20.06 31.72
C SER A 79 16.42 -18.66 32.12
N PRO A 80 16.08 -18.15 33.31
CA PRO A 80 16.51 -16.81 33.73
C PRO A 80 18.05 -16.74 33.76
N PRO A 81 18.65 -15.60 33.34
CA PRO A 81 20.09 -15.44 33.40
C PRO A 81 20.54 -15.56 34.86
N ALA A 82 21.60 -16.34 35.07
CA ALA A 82 22.26 -16.41 36.38
C ALA A 82 22.61 -14.99 36.82
N ALA A 83 22.22 -14.62 38.03
CA ALA A 83 22.50 -13.30 38.59
C ALA A 83 24.00 -12.99 38.50
N GLU A 84 24.35 -11.92 37.81
CA GLU A 84 25.72 -11.39 37.84
C GLU A 84 26.04 -10.90 39.27
N PRO A 85 27.24 -11.17 39.80
CA PRO A 85 27.61 -10.71 41.14
C PRO A 85 27.75 -9.19 41.14
N VAL A 86 27.07 -8.54 42.09
CA VAL A 86 27.16 -7.09 42.33
C VAL A 86 28.59 -6.77 42.79
N PRO A 87 29.30 -5.80 42.18
CA PRO A 87 30.62 -5.41 42.67
C PRO A 87 30.50 -4.66 44.01
N GLU A 88 31.38 -4.99 44.95
CA GLU A 88 31.44 -4.39 46.28
C GLU A 88 31.77 -2.88 46.23
N PRO A 89 31.24 -2.05 47.16
CA PRO A 89 31.52 -0.63 47.19
C PRO A 89 32.97 -0.35 47.63
N VAL A 90 33.69 0.42 46.81
CA VAL A 90 35.06 0.84 47.10
C VAL A 90 35.04 1.98 48.11
N THR A 91 35.55 1.74 49.33
CA THR A 91 35.68 2.77 50.37
C THR A 91 36.79 3.75 50.00
N ALA A 92 36.48 5.05 49.96
CA ALA A 92 37.47 6.11 49.74
C ALA A 92 38.39 6.27 50.97
N PRO A 93 39.67 6.68 50.79
CA PRO A 93 40.58 6.89 51.91
C PRO A 93 40.25 8.18 52.67
N GLU A 94 40.24 8.08 53.99
CA GLU A 94 40.13 9.21 54.92
C GLU A 94 41.44 10.01 54.91
N VAL A 95 41.34 11.34 54.85
CA VAL A 95 42.47 12.28 54.87
C VAL A 95 42.56 12.85 56.28
N ASP A 96 43.70 12.67 56.93
CA ASP A 96 44.17 13.46 58.08
C ASP A 96 45.58 14.00 57.77
#